data_AF-A0AAV0Y5S0-F1
#
_entry.id   AF-A0AAV0Y5S0-F1
#
_cell.length_a   1.000
_cell.length_b   1.000
_cell.length_c   1.000
_cell.angle_alpha   90.00
_cell.angle_beta   90.00
_cell.angle_gamma   90.00
#
_symmetry.space_group_name_H-M   'P 1'
#
loop_
_entity.id
_entity.type
_entity.pdbx_description
1 polymer ?
#
loop_
_entity_poly.entity_id
_entity_poly.type
_entity_poly.pdbx_seq_one_letter_code
_entity_poly.pdbx_strand_id
1 'polypeptide(L)'
;MVKIIEQDALKDILPEAYKLFILILTIPSTSVSNERSFSCLKRIKTCSRNSISQVRLSSLSILSIEKSLINQLKKTESFYDDIINMYSSQKDRSINLTYKT
;
A
#
# COMPACT_ATOMS: atom_id res chain seq x y z
N MET A 1 17.37 -13.61 -7.50
CA MET A 1 17.78 -13.30 -8.88
C MET A 1 19.11 -12.56 -8.96
N VAL A 2 19.35 -11.49 -8.19
CA VAL A 2 20.64 -10.76 -8.22
C VAL A 2 21.85 -11.63 -7.81
N LYS A 3 21.67 -12.55 -6.86
CA LYS A 3 22.72 -13.47 -6.38
C LYS A 3 23.23 -14.48 -7.43
N ILE A 4 22.57 -14.63 -8.59
CA ILE A 4 22.99 -15.59 -9.62
C ILE A 4 24.16 -15.03 -10.45
N ILE A 5 24.35 -13.70 -10.48
CA ILE A 5 25.32 -13.03 -11.37
C ILE A 5 26.60 -12.62 -10.61
N GLU A 6 26.71 -12.92 -9.31
CA GLU A 6 27.94 -12.74 -8.52
C GLU A 6 29.00 -13.84 -8.77
N GLN A 7 29.07 -14.38 -9.99
CA GLN A 7 30.29 -15.06 -10.42
C GLN A 7 31.26 -13.99 -10.87
N ASP A 8 32.26 -13.69 -10.04
CA ASP A 8 33.34 -12.72 -10.34
C ASP A 8 33.96 -12.95 -11.73
N ALA A 9 33.95 -14.19 -12.23
CA ALA A 9 34.38 -14.55 -13.57
C ALA A 9 33.66 -13.79 -14.70
N LEU A 10 32.35 -13.52 -14.60
CA LEU A 10 31.60 -12.83 -15.66
C LEU A 10 31.89 -11.32 -15.72
N LYS A 11 32.24 -10.74 -14.57
CA LYS A 11 32.60 -9.32 -14.46
C LYS A 11 33.96 -9.02 -15.10
N ASP A 12 34.90 -9.96 -14.99
CA ASP A 12 36.25 -9.82 -15.53
C ASP A 12 36.35 -10.25 -17.00
N ILE A 13 35.56 -11.25 -17.43
CA ILE A 13 35.61 -11.76 -18.81
C ILE A 13 34.77 -10.88 -19.77
N LEU A 14 33.67 -10.28 -19.30
CA LEU A 14 32.75 -9.53 -20.17
C LEU A 14 32.13 -8.29 -19.46
N PRO A 15 32.92 -7.25 -19.18
CA PRO A 15 32.51 -6.13 -18.33
C PRO A 15 31.35 -5.29 -18.91
N GLU A 16 31.23 -5.18 -20.23
CA GLU A 16 30.16 -4.46 -20.92
C GLU A 16 28.82 -5.20 -20.81
N ALA A 17 28.82 -6.52 -20.97
CA ALA A 17 27.61 -7.33 -20.84
C ALA A 17 27.13 -7.37 -19.39
N TYR A 18 28.05 -7.43 -18.42
CA TYR A 18 27.73 -7.34 -17.00
C TYR A 18 27.04 -6.02 -16.66
N LYS A 19 27.56 -4.88 -17.15
CA LYS A 19 26.90 -3.56 -17.00
C LYS A 19 25.50 -3.55 -17.64
N LEU A 20 25.34 -4.15 -18.81
CA LEU A 20 24.04 -4.25 -19.48
C LEU A 20 23.04 -5.07 -18.66
N PHE A 21 23.45 -6.21 -18.09
CA PHE A 21 22.59 -7.02 -17.23
C PHE A 21 22.21 -6.30 -15.94
N ILE A 22 23.13 -5.58 -15.30
CA ILE A 22 22.82 -4.73 -14.14
C ILE A 22 21.79 -3.67 -14.52
N LEU A 23 21.96 -3.01 -15.67
CA LEU A 23 21.05 -1.98 -16.12
C LEU A 23 19.64 -2.54 -16.36
N ILE A 24 19.54 -3.71 -17.00
CA ILE A 24 18.27 -4.41 -17.24
C ILE A 24 17.60 -4.91 -15.96
N LEU A 25 18.38 -5.20 -14.91
CA LEU A 25 17.87 -5.59 -13.59
C LEU A 25 17.48 -4.39 -12.73
N THR A 26 18.18 -3.27 -12.88
CA THR A 26 17.98 -2.05 -12.08
C THR A 26 16.84 -1.21 -12.64
N ILE A 27 16.77 -1.05 -13.96
CA ILE A 27 15.56 -0.58 -14.63
C ILE A 27 14.56 -1.72 -14.49
N PRO A 28 13.41 -1.53 -13.84
CA PRO A 28 12.39 -2.56 -13.81
C PRO A 28 11.94 -2.81 -15.25
N SER A 29 12.50 -3.84 -15.90
CA SER A 29 12.11 -4.31 -17.23
C SER A 29 10.64 -4.76 -17.25
N THR A 30 10.06 -4.98 -16.06
CA THR A 30 8.65 -5.34 -15.89
C THR A 30 7.81 -4.12 -15.52
N SER A 31 6.87 -3.76 -16.40
CA SER A 31 5.90 -2.68 -16.19
C SER A 31 5.06 -2.83 -14.91
N VAL A 32 4.96 -4.04 -14.38
CA VAL A 32 4.14 -4.40 -13.22
C VAL A 32 4.47 -3.59 -11.95
N SER A 33 5.76 -3.31 -11.69
CA SER A 33 6.15 -2.49 -10.53
C SER A 33 5.72 -1.03 -10.69
N ASN A 34 5.86 -0.53 -11.93
CA ASN A 34 5.51 0.83 -12.29
C ASN A 34 3.99 1.00 -12.30
N GLU A 35 3.23 0.03 -12.81
CA GLU A 35 1.77 -0.01 -12.78
C GLU A 35 1.21 0.00 -11.36
N ARG A 36 1.80 -0.78 -10.43
CA ARG A 36 1.43 -0.72 -9.00
C ARG A 36 1.69 0.66 -8.41
N SER A 37 2.84 1.26 -8.71
CA SER A 37 3.19 2.61 -8.25
C SER A 37 2.25 3.68 -8.82
N PHE A 38 1.96 3.63 -10.12
CA PHE A 38 1.02 4.53 -10.79
C PHE A 38 -0.42 4.36 -10.30
N SER A 39 -0.84 3.14 -9.99
CA SER A 39 -2.15 2.86 -9.38
C SER A 39 -2.26 3.49 -7.98
N CYS A 40 -1.23 3.36 -7.15
CA CYS A 40 -1.16 4.03 -5.85
C CYS A 40 -1.19 5.56 -5.99
N LEU A 41 -0.38 6.14 -6.87
CA LEU A 41 -0.37 7.58 -7.18
C LEU A 41 -1.74 8.08 -7.68
N LYS A 42 -2.42 7.31 -8.53
CA LYS A 42 -3.76 7.61 -9.02
C LYS A 42 -4.76 7.67 -7.86
N ARG A 43 -4.69 6.76 -6.89
CA ARG A 43 -5.54 6.78 -5.70
C ARG A 43 -5.28 8.01 -4.83
N ILE A 44 -4.01 8.35 -4.60
CA ILE A 44 -3.62 9.56 -3.82
C ILE A 44 -4.13 10.82 -4.52
N LYS A 45 -3.88 10.97 -5.83
CA LYS A 45 -4.35 12.12 -6.62
C LYS A 45 -5.87 12.22 -6.64
N THR A 46 -6.57 11.09 -6.77
CA THR A 46 -8.05 11.05 -6.73
C THR A 46 -8.58 11.47 -5.36
N CYS A 47 -7.95 11.02 -4.28
CA CYS A 47 -8.31 11.42 -2.92
C CYS A 47 -7.96 12.88 -2.59
N SER A 48 -6.96 13.47 -3.26
CA SER A 48 -6.65 14.89 -3.12
C SER A 48 -7.61 15.77 -3.93
N ARG A 49 -8.12 15.29 -5.07
CA ARG A 49 -9.06 16.02 -5.94
C ARG A 49 -10.50 15.93 -5.44
N ASN A 50 -10.92 14.76 -4.98
CA ASN A 50 -12.14 14.62 -4.20
C ASN A 50 -11.84 15.23 -2.84
N SER A 51 -12.56 16.25 -2.38
CA SER A 51 -12.30 16.97 -1.11
C SER A 51 -12.53 16.09 0.14
N ILE A 52 -11.84 14.96 0.26
CA ILE A 52 -11.77 14.17 1.48
C ILE A 52 -10.86 14.95 2.43
N SER A 53 -11.40 15.33 3.59
CA SER A 53 -10.63 16.01 4.61
C SER A 53 -9.39 15.19 4.98
N GLN A 54 -8.27 15.87 5.27
CA GLN A 54 -7.03 15.20 5.67
C GLN A 54 -7.24 14.21 6.82
N VAL A 55 -8.13 14.56 7.76
CA VAL A 55 -8.53 13.69 8.87
C VAL A 55 -9.14 12.38 8.36
N ARG A 56 -10.08 12.44 7.42
CA ARG A 56 -10.75 11.26 6.88
C ARG A 56 -9.79 10.40 6.04
N LEU A 57 -8.87 11.03 5.30
CA LEU A 57 -7.81 10.30 4.60
C LEU A 57 -6.87 9.59 5.57
N SER A 58 -6.45 10.26 6.65
CA SER A 58 -5.60 9.68 7.69
C SER A 58 -6.26 8.45 8.33
N SER A 59 -7.53 8.57 8.76
CA SER A 59 -8.28 7.44 9.34
C SER A 59 -8.41 6.27 8.36
N LEU A 60 -8.64 6.54 7.08
CA LEU A 60 -8.74 5.49 6.06
C LEU A 60 -7.39 4.82 5.77
N SER A 61 -6.29 5.59 5.81
CA SER A 61 -4.93 5.05 5.70
C SER A 61 -4.62 4.12 6.86
N ILE A 62 -4.97 4.50 8.09
CA ILE A 62 -4.80 3.66 9.30
C ILE A 62 -5.58 2.35 9.14
N LEU A 63 -6.86 2.41 8.73
CA LEU A 63 -7.66 1.21 8.46
C LEU A 63 -7.03 0.32 7.36
N SER A 64 -6.39 0.93 6.35
CA SER A 64 -5.71 0.17 5.30
C SER A 64 -4.42 -0.49 5.78
N ILE A 65 -3.70 0.10 6.73
CA ILE A 65 -2.50 -0.48 7.35
C ILE A 65 -2.90 -1.63 8.27
N GLU A 66 -3.90 -1.39 9.13
CA GLU A 66 -4.42 -2.36 10.12
C GLU A 66 -5.42 -3.37 9.51
N LYS A 67 -5.34 -3.61 8.20
CA LYS A 67 -6.26 -4.48 7.48
C LYS A 67 -6.26 -5.92 8.02
N SER A 68 -5.12 -6.40 8.50
CA SER A 68 -4.99 -7.73 9.13
C SER A 68 -5.80 -7.83 10.43
N LEU A 69 -5.73 -6.82 11.28
CA LEU A 69 -6.48 -6.72 12.53
C LEU A 69 -7.99 -6.65 12.24
N ILE A 70 -8.41 -5.83 11.28
CA ILE A 70 -9.83 -5.75 10.86
C ILE A 70 -10.32 -7.10 10.36
N ASN A 71 -9.51 -7.84 9.60
CA ASN A 71 -9.87 -9.18 9.13
C ASN A 71 -9.99 -10.20 10.27
N GLN A 72 -9.29 -10.02 11.39
CA GLN A 72 -9.46 -10.84 12.58
C GLN A 72 -10.76 -10.46 13.32
N LEU A 73 -11.01 -9.17 13.52
CA LEU A 73 -12.23 -8.65 14.15
C LEU A 73 -13.50 -9.03 13.39
N LYS A 74 -13.40 -9.11 12.05
CA LYS A 74 -14.47 -9.60 11.18
C LYS A 74 -14.93 -11.02 11.51
N LYS A 75 -14.06 -11.86 12.09
CA LYS A 75 -14.40 -13.24 12.47
C LYS A 75 -15.30 -13.31 13.71
N THR A 76 -15.39 -12.22 14.46
CA THR A 76 -16.32 -12.11 15.59
C THR A 76 -17.71 -11.82 15.07
N GLU A 77 -18.66 -12.71 15.32
CA GLU A 77 -20.00 -12.68 14.71
C GLU A 77 -20.78 -11.37 14.95
N SER A 78 -20.56 -10.67 16.08
CA SER A 78 -21.28 -9.43 16.40
C SER A 78 -20.68 -8.14 15.83
N PHE A 79 -19.46 -8.18 15.29
CA PHE A 79 -18.68 -6.97 15.02
C PHE A 79 -19.37 -5.99 14.05
N TYR A 80 -20.01 -6.49 13.00
CA TYR A 80 -20.72 -5.62 12.05
C TYR A 80 -22.00 -5.06 12.62
N ASP A 81 -22.78 -5.86 13.34
CA ASP A 81 -24.04 -5.42 13.93
C ASP A 81 -23.79 -4.37 15.02
N ASP A 82 -22.73 -4.54 15.81
CA ASP A 82 -22.29 -3.57 16.81
C ASP A 82 -21.90 -2.23 16.17
N ILE A 83 -21.15 -2.25 15.07
CA ILE A 83 -20.79 -1.04 14.32
C ILE A 83 -22.04 -0.39 13.70
N ILE A 84 -22.93 -1.17 13.08
CA ILE A 84 -24.15 -0.65 12.46
C ILE A 84 -25.04 0.02 13.52
N ASN A 85 -25.24 -0.63 14.66
CA ASN A 85 -26.03 -0.10 15.77
C ASN A 85 -25.40 1.18 16.36
N MET A 86 -24.07 1.20 16.52
CA MET A 86 -23.34 2.38 16.96
C MET A 86 -23.52 3.56 15.99
N TYR A 87 -23.40 3.33 14.67
CA TYR A 87 -23.60 4.39 13.66
C TYR A 87 -25.06 4.83 13.54
N SER A 88 -26.01 3.90 13.67
CA SER A 88 -27.45 4.19 13.66
C SER A 88 -27.87 5.07 14.85
N SER A 89 -27.19 4.87 16.00
CA SER A 89 -27.44 5.64 17.22
C SER A 89 -26.81 7.04 17.21
N GLN A 90 -25.89 7.33 16.28
CA GLN A 90 -25.27 8.64 16.16
C GLN A 90 -26.14 9.59 15.33
N LYS A 91 -26.36 10.78 15.88
CA LYS A 91 -27.11 11.87 15.22
C LYS A 91 -26.35 12.46 14.04
N ASP A 92 -25.02 12.35 14.06
CA ASP A 92 -24.11 12.88 13.05
C ASP A 92 -23.46 11.73 12.26
N ARG A 93 -23.27 11.90 10.94
CA ARG A 93 -22.76 10.83 10.07
C ARG A 93 -21.24 10.64 10.14
N SER A 94 -20.56 11.32 11.06
CA SER A 94 -19.10 11.33 11.18
C SER A 94 -18.64 10.90 12.57
N ILE A 95 -17.79 9.88 12.61
CA ILE A 95 -17.07 9.48 13.83
C ILE A 95 -15.68 10.12 13.83
N ASN A 96 -15.36 10.85 14.90
CA ASN A 96 -14.00 11.31 15.18
C ASN A 96 -13.25 10.22 15.94
N LEU A 97 -12.33 9.53 15.27
CA LEU A 97 -11.47 8.53 15.86
C LEU A 97 -10.25 9.21 16.48
N THR A 98 -10.29 9.51 17.79
CA THR A 98 -9.15 10.02 18.53
C THR A 98 -8.34 8.86 19.13
N TYR A 99 -7.09 8.70 18.69
CA TYR A 99 -6.15 7.75 19.29
C TYR A 99 -5.29 8.46 20.35
N LYS A 100 -5.05 7.81 21.49
CA LYS A 100 -4.17 8.32 22.54
C LYS A 100 -2.73 7.90 22.19
N THR A 101 -1.89 8.88 21.88
CA THR A 101 -0.43 8.69 21.71
C THR A 101 0.21 8.26 23.03
#